data_AF-A0A1I0B8J9-F1
#
_entry.id   AF-A0A1I0B8J9-F1
#
_cell.length_a   1.000
_cell.length_b   1.000
_cell.length_c   1.000
_cell.angle_alpha   90.00
_cell.angle_beta   90.00
_cell.angle_gamma   90.00
#
_symmetry.space_group_name_H-M   'P 1'
#
loop_
_entity.id
_entity.type
_entity.pdbx_description
1 polymer ?
#
loop_
_entity_poly.entity_id
_entity_poly.type
_entity_poly.pdbx_seq_one_letter_code
_entity_poly.pdbx_strand_id
1 'polypeptide(L)'
;MAEICRLNEKKLSSVIGFMGIFKADPMHWFPKHGESMDTFRSQVRKRLEKTKPTFNFGDIVKIKDGAETYYPKGPLIPSWVKDTYHLITQTQSRGKPVLRGGKEAVLLGKKIHKRTFQESPGIMTWVDKDILEPIKKEEQLYFVQVGAFREKENAKAMVEKLKKVGFEAIIKK
;
A
#
# COMPACT_ATOMS: atom_id res chain seq x y z
N MET A 1 27.39 -22.13 -11.33
CA MET A 1 26.28 -21.49 -10.60
C MET A 1 26.78 -21.19 -9.20
N ALA A 2 26.99 -19.91 -8.85
CA ALA A 2 27.53 -19.49 -7.55
C ALA A 2 26.43 -18.73 -6.79
N GLU A 3 26.18 -19.12 -5.54
CA GLU A 3 25.16 -18.53 -4.67
C GLU A 3 25.74 -17.29 -3.96
N ILE A 4 24.99 -16.18 -3.98
CA ILE A 4 25.45 -14.86 -3.50
C ILE A 4 24.70 -14.51 -2.22
N CYS A 5 25.42 -14.19 -1.14
CA CYS A 5 24.83 -13.72 0.12
C CYS A 5 24.72 -12.18 0.11
N ARG A 6 23.55 -11.64 0.48
CA ARG A 6 23.18 -10.21 0.46
C ARG A 6 22.48 -9.85 1.78
N LEU A 7 22.50 -8.60 2.25
CA LEU A 7 21.86 -8.18 3.52
C LEU A 7 20.55 -7.38 3.27
N ASN A 8 19.41 -7.73 3.89
CA ASN A 8 18.13 -7.00 3.76
C ASN A 8 17.55 -6.63 5.13
N GLU A 9 16.97 -5.43 5.32
CA GLU A 9 16.10 -5.09 6.46
C GLU A 9 14.60 -5.24 6.12
N LYS A 10 13.88 -6.06 6.91
CA LYS A 10 12.44 -6.01 7.26
C LYS A 10 11.30 -6.29 6.24
N LYS A 11 10.66 -7.44 6.51
CA LYS A 11 9.25 -7.67 6.98
C LYS A 11 8.07 -7.95 6.01
N LEU A 12 7.25 -8.91 6.49
CA LEU A 12 5.80 -9.13 6.34
C LEU A 12 5.25 -9.85 5.09
N SER A 13 5.06 -11.17 5.24
CA SER A 13 4.06 -11.94 4.50
C SER A 13 3.22 -12.78 5.46
N SER A 14 2.02 -12.31 5.79
CA SER A 14 0.97 -13.10 6.47
C SER A 14 -0.40 -12.44 6.29
N VAL A 15 -0.86 -12.28 5.05
CA VAL A 15 -2.25 -11.86 4.76
C VAL A 15 -2.74 -12.41 3.42
N ILE A 16 -2.55 -13.70 3.12
CA ILE A 16 -3.34 -14.37 2.06
C ILE A 16 -3.56 -15.83 2.48
N GLY A 17 -4.51 -16.04 3.38
CA GLY A 17 -4.87 -17.38 3.88
C GLY A 17 -6.38 -17.58 4.06
N PHE A 18 -7.22 -16.75 3.44
CA PHE A 18 -8.67 -16.79 3.65
C PHE A 18 -9.46 -16.49 2.37
N MET A 19 -9.07 -17.08 1.25
CA MET A 19 -9.90 -17.07 0.04
C MET A 19 -10.01 -18.47 -0.57
N GLY A 20 -10.37 -19.43 0.27
CA GLY A 20 -10.88 -20.74 -0.13
C GLY A 20 -12.41 -20.71 -0.21
N ILE A 21 -12.93 -20.22 -1.32
CA ILE A 21 -14.12 -20.70 -2.06
C ILE A 21 -15.21 -21.35 -1.17
N PHE A 22 -16.23 -20.57 -0.78
CA PHE A 22 -17.49 -21.12 -0.29
C PHE A 22 -18.24 -21.80 -1.46
N LYS A 23 -18.16 -23.13 -1.52
CA LYS A 23 -18.93 -23.99 -2.44
C LYS A 23 -20.10 -24.68 -1.72
N ALA A 24 -20.76 -23.96 -0.80
CA ALA A 24 -21.90 -24.44 -0.04
C ALA A 24 -22.93 -23.32 0.13
N ASP A 25 -24.22 -23.64 -0.03
CA ASP A 25 -25.30 -22.67 0.11
C ASP A 25 -25.25 -22.02 1.51
N PRO A 26 -25.12 -20.68 1.59
CA PRO A 26 -25.01 -19.97 2.86
C PRO A 26 -26.12 -20.31 3.85
N MET A 27 -27.30 -20.67 3.35
CA MET A 27 -28.49 -20.97 4.13
C MET A 27 -28.36 -22.21 5.02
N HIS A 28 -27.50 -23.18 4.68
CA HIS A 28 -27.29 -24.40 5.47
C HIS A 28 -25.99 -24.41 6.28
N TRP A 29 -25.08 -23.46 6.03
CA TRP A 29 -23.78 -23.36 6.70
C TRP A 29 -23.86 -22.49 7.96
N PHE A 30 -24.51 -21.33 7.85
CA PHE A 30 -24.64 -20.35 8.94
C PHE A 30 -25.26 -20.96 10.22
N PRO A 31 -26.37 -21.73 10.16
CA PRO A 31 -26.93 -22.39 11.34
C PRO A 31 -25.99 -23.40 12.02
N LYS A 32 -25.08 -24.05 11.27
CA LYS A 32 -24.13 -25.04 11.83
C LYS A 32 -22.97 -24.41 12.59
N HIS A 33 -22.68 -23.15 12.31
CA HIS A 33 -21.59 -22.40 12.94
C HIS A 33 -22.08 -21.36 13.96
N GLY A 34 -23.38 -21.34 14.27
CA GLY A 34 -23.97 -20.39 15.24
C GLY A 34 -23.86 -18.92 14.81
N GLU A 35 -23.61 -18.66 13.52
CA GLU A 35 -23.51 -17.32 12.95
C GLU A 35 -24.66 -17.09 11.98
N SER A 36 -25.16 -15.85 11.87
CA SER A 36 -26.15 -15.49 10.84
C SER A 36 -25.47 -14.81 9.65
N MET A 37 -26.15 -14.84 8.50
CA MET A 37 -25.74 -14.09 7.30
C MET A 37 -25.50 -12.60 7.62
N ASP A 38 -26.30 -12.02 8.51
CA ASP A 38 -26.17 -10.61 8.90
C ASP A 38 -24.94 -10.36 9.79
N THR A 39 -24.64 -11.28 10.72
CA THR A 39 -23.39 -11.24 11.50
C THR A 39 -22.17 -11.34 10.58
N PHE A 40 -22.20 -12.25 9.61
CA PHE A 40 -21.14 -12.39 8.61
C PHE A 40 -20.99 -11.13 7.75
N ARG A 41 -22.09 -10.60 7.19
CA ARG A 41 -22.08 -9.34 6.44
C ARG A 41 -21.53 -8.17 7.27
N SER A 42 -21.88 -8.10 8.55
CA SER A 42 -21.36 -7.10 9.48
C SER A 42 -19.86 -7.24 9.71
N GLN A 43 -19.38 -8.46 9.98
CA GLN A 43 -17.95 -8.74 10.12
C GLN A 43 -17.16 -8.43 8.84
N VAL A 44 -17.70 -8.81 7.68
CA VAL A 44 -17.12 -8.50 6.37
C VAL A 44 -17.05 -6.97 6.16
N ARG A 45 -18.16 -6.25 6.40
CA ARG A 45 -18.18 -4.78 6.33
C ARG A 45 -17.13 -4.15 7.25
N LYS A 46 -17.03 -4.60 8.49
CA LYS A 46 -16.04 -4.11 9.46
C LYS A 46 -14.59 -4.38 9.01
N ARG A 47 -14.33 -5.54 8.40
CA ARG A 47 -13.01 -5.86 7.81
C ARG A 47 -12.72 -5.02 6.57
N LEU A 48 -13.72 -4.75 5.73
CA LEU A 48 -13.60 -3.88 4.57
C LEU A 48 -13.35 -2.41 4.98
N GLU A 49 -13.99 -1.93 6.05
CA GLU A 49 -13.73 -0.59 6.58
C GLU A 49 -12.32 -0.47 7.16
N LYS A 50 -11.84 -1.49 7.90
CA LYS A 50 -10.47 -1.54 8.42
C LYS A 50 -9.40 -1.55 7.32
N THR A 51 -9.73 -2.06 6.14
CA THR A 51 -8.79 -2.15 5.01
C THR A 51 -8.81 -0.93 4.10
N LYS A 52 -9.69 0.06 4.35
CA LYS A 52 -9.62 1.33 3.62
C LYS A 52 -8.29 2.02 3.92
N PRO A 53 -7.58 2.50 2.89
CA PRO A 53 -6.32 3.20 3.10
C PRO A 53 -6.58 4.50 3.85
N THR A 54 -5.95 4.65 5.01
CA THR A 54 -5.90 5.91 5.73
C THR A 54 -4.87 6.81 5.05
N PHE A 55 -5.28 8.03 4.70
CA PHE A 55 -4.43 9.01 4.06
C PHE A 55 -3.94 10.06 5.06
N ASN A 56 -2.63 10.18 5.20
CA ASN A 56 -1.95 11.13 6.07
C ASN A 56 -1.19 12.19 5.27
N PHE A 57 -0.77 13.25 5.96
CA PHE A 57 0.13 14.24 5.39
C PHE A 57 1.44 13.57 4.97
N GLY A 58 1.91 13.86 3.75
CA GLY A 58 3.13 13.29 3.18
C GLY A 58 2.94 11.96 2.45
N ASP A 59 1.74 11.38 2.45
CA ASP A 59 1.48 10.18 1.66
C ASP A 59 1.47 10.52 0.16
N ILE A 60 2.05 9.61 -0.62
CA ILE A 60 2.04 9.67 -2.08
C ILE A 60 0.83 8.91 -2.58
N VAL A 61 0.04 9.55 -3.42
CA VAL A 61 -1.20 8.99 -3.98
C VAL A 61 -1.25 9.14 -5.49
N LYS A 62 -1.92 8.20 -6.13
CA LYS A 62 -2.34 8.30 -7.53
C LYS A 62 -3.86 8.46 -7.55
N ILE A 63 -4.37 9.20 -8.51
CA ILE A 63 -5.80 9.23 -8.80
C ILE A 63 -6.16 7.99 -9.62
N LYS A 64 -7.26 7.31 -9.25
CA LYS A 64 -7.80 6.17 -10.01
C LYS A 64 -8.09 6.57 -11.45
N ASP A 65 -7.75 5.70 -12.40
CA ASP A 65 -7.90 6.01 -13.82
C ASP A 65 -9.38 6.23 -14.20
N GLY A 66 -10.29 5.51 -13.54
CA GLY A 66 -11.75 5.64 -13.68
C GLY A 66 -12.39 6.85 -12.99
N ALA A 67 -11.63 7.70 -12.29
CA ALA A 67 -12.16 8.90 -11.67
C ALA A 67 -12.31 10.03 -12.70
N GLU A 68 -13.50 10.57 -12.88
CA GLU A 68 -13.74 11.66 -13.85
C GLU A 68 -13.58 13.05 -13.23
N THR A 69 -14.02 13.22 -11.98
CA THR A 69 -14.03 14.50 -11.26
C THR A 69 -13.28 14.40 -9.94
N TYR A 70 -12.69 15.51 -9.47
CA TYR A 70 -11.92 15.51 -8.21
C TYR A 70 -12.75 15.18 -6.96
N TYR A 71 -14.03 15.54 -6.99
CA TYR A 71 -15.02 15.23 -5.96
C TYR A 71 -16.39 15.21 -6.63
N PRO A 72 -17.42 14.61 -6.00
CA PRO A 72 -18.75 14.56 -6.59
C PRO A 72 -19.28 15.95 -6.98
N LYS A 73 -19.76 16.09 -8.22
CA LYS A 73 -20.20 17.38 -8.82
C LYS A 73 -19.09 18.44 -8.92
N GLY A 74 -17.83 18.02 -8.87
CA GLY A 74 -16.65 18.87 -9.03
C GLY A 74 -16.17 18.98 -10.48
N PRO A 75 -15.07 19.72 -10.71
CA PRO A 75 -14.46 19.84 -12.02
C PRO A 75 -13.84 18.51 -12.49
N LEU A 76 -13.80 18.34 -13.81
CA LEU A 76 -13.16 17.19 -14.47
C LEU A 76 -11.66 17.17 -14.18
N ILE A 77 -11.12 15.97 -13.98
CA ILE A 77 -9.71 15.73 -13.73
C ILE A 77 -8.98 15.72 -15.08
N PRO A 78 -8.04 16.66 -15.32
CA PRO A 78 -7.23 16.65 -16.53
C PRO A 78 -6.40 15.38 -16.64
N SER A 79 -6.19 14.89 -17.87
CA SER A 79 -5.42 13.67 -18.14
C SER A 79 -4.01 13.72 -17.53
N TRP A 80 -3.33 14.87 -17.62
CA TRP A 80 -1.99 15.05 -17.06
C TRP A 80 -1.90 14.85 -15.55
N VAL A 81 -3.01 15.05 -14.82
CA VAL A 81 -3.07 14.82 -13.37
C VAL A 81 -3.11 13.33 -13.07
N LYS A 82 -3.82 12.54 -13.88
CA LYS A 82 -3.86 11.08 -13.74
C LYS A 82 -2.52 10.41 -14.09
N ASP A 83 -1.75 11.05 -14.96
CA ASP A 83 -0.44 10.53 -15.37
C ASP A 83 0.71 10.84 -14.38
N THR A 84 0.43 11.54 -13.28
CA THR A 84 1.42 11.84 -12.24
C THR A 84 1.02 11.28 -10.89
N TYR A 85 1.99 11.09 -10.00
CA TYR A 85 1.71 10.90 -8.58
C TYR A 85 1.55 12.25 -7.91
N HIS A 86 0.89 12.27 -6.76
CA HIS A 86 0.62 13.49 -6.00
C HIS A 86 0.96 13.27 -4.54
N LEU A 87 1.45 14.32 -3.89
CA LEU A 87 1.72 14.32 -2.46
C LEU A 87 0.56 15.00 -1.74
N ILE A 88 0.09 14.36 -0.67
CA ILE A 88 -0.87 14.96 0.24
C ILE A 88 -0.16 16.01 1.09
N THR A 89 -0.55 17.27 0.93
CA THR A 89 0.02 18.39 1.68
C THR A 89 -0.92 18.92 2.76
N GLN A 90 -2.21 18.62 2.72
CA GLN A 90 -3.14 18.92 3.81
C GLN A 90 -4.25 17.87 3.86
N THR A 91 -4.63 17.45 5.06
CA THR A 91 -5.78 16.56 5.29
C THR A 91 -6.93 17.28 5.99
N GLN A 92 -6.63 18.42 6.64
CA GLN A 92 -7.57 19.24 7.40
C GLN A 92 -7.29 20.71 7.11
N SER A 93 -8.32 21.54 7.21
CA SER A 93 -8.19 23.00 7.10
C SER A 93 -8.71 23.63 8.39
N ARG A 94 -7.90 24.48 9.02
CA ARG A 94 -8.22 25.13 10.31
C ARG A 94 -8.65 24.11 11.39
N GLY A 95 -7.99 22.96 11.43
CA GLY A 95 -8.28 21.87 12.39
C GLY A 95 -9.57 21.09 12.13
N LYS A 96 -10.28 21.35 11.01
CA LYS A 96 -11.50 20.63 10.63
C LYS A 96 -11.29 19.79 9.38
N PRO A 97 -11.92 18.60 9.28
CA PRO A 97 -11.90 17.82 8.04
C PRO A 97 -12.57 18.63 6.92
N VAL A 98 -11.98 18.60 5.73
CA VAL A 98 -12.53 19.33 4.59
C VAL A 98 -13.49 18.42 3.83
N LEU A 99 -14.74 18.85 3.72
CA LEU A 99 -15.75 18.19 2.90
C LEU A 99 -15.90 18.88 1.55
N ARG A 100 -15.78 18.13 0.46
CA ARG A 100 -16.07 18.58 -0.91
C ARG A 100 -17.05 17.60 -1.54
N GLY A 101 -18.16 18.12 -2.08
CA GLY A 101 -19.22 17.27 -2.63
C GLY A 101 -19.85 16.30 -1.62
N GLY A 102 -19.81 16.64 -0.31
CA GLY A 102 -20.32 15.78 0.77
C GLY A 102 -19.34 14.69 1.24
N LYS A 103 -18.13 14.64 0.69
CA LYS A 103 -17.11 13.65 1.05
C LYS A 103 -15.84 14.29 1.57
N GLU A 104 -15.08 13.54 2.37
CA GLU A 104 -13.79 13.97 2.86
C GLU A 104 -12.77 14.09 1.73
N ALA A 105 -12.15 15.26 1.64
CA ALA A 105 -11.15 15.57 0.66
C ALA A 105 -9.79 15.85 1.30
N VAL A 106 -8.73 15.57 0.56
CA VAL A 106 -7.34 15.91 0.91
C VAL A 106 -6.76 16.85 -0.14
N LEU A 107 -5.88 17.75 0.28
CA LEU A 107 -5.22 18.69 -0.61
C LEU A 107 -4.00 18.02 -1.26
N LEU A 108 -3.98 18.02 -2.58
CA LEU A 108 -2.84 17.59 -3.37
C LEU A 108 -2.03 18.81 -3.79
N GLY A 109 -0.99 19.13 -3.03
CA GLY A 109 -0.20 20.35 -3.23
C GLY A 109 1.05 20.17 -4.08
N LYS A 110 1.60 18.96 -4.15
CA LYS A 110 2.78 18.66 -4.98
C LYS A 110 2.47 17.50 -5.91
N LYS A 111 3.06 17.53 -7.10
CA LYS A 111 3.09 16.39 -8.01
C LYS A 111 4.47 15.73 -7.96
N ILE A 112 4.50 14.44 -8.22
CA ILE A 112 5.70 13.61 -8.23
C ILE A 112 5.78 12.91 -9.58
N HIS A 113 6.93 13.04 -10.24
CA HIS A 113 7.20 12.34 -11.49
C HIS A 113 7.38 10.83 -11.25
N LYS A 114 6.66 9.99 -12.02
CA LYS A 114 6.66 8.52 -11.85
C LYS A 114 8.04 7.87 -11.96
N ARG A 115 8.91 8.42 -12.81
CA ARG A 115 10.24 7.85 -13.10
C ARG A 115 11.31 8.33 -12.11
N THR A 116 11.38 9.63 -11.89
CA THR A 116 12.47 10.25 -11.11
C THR A 116 12.11 10.45 -9.65
N PHE A 117 10.83 10.29 -9.28
CA PHE A 117 10.29 10.64 -7.96
C PHE A 117 10.60 12.08 -7.54
N GLN A 118 10.88 12.96 -8.49
CA GLN A 118 11.13 14.37 -8.22
C GLN A 118 9.81 15.08 -7.93
N GLU A 119 9.82 15.84 -6.84
CA GLU A 119 8.71 16.71 -6.45
C GLU A 119 8.68 17.96 -7.32
N SER A 120 7.49 18.40 -7.67
CA SER A 120 7.25 19.65 -8.39
C SER A 120 5.97 20.29 -7.88
N PRO A 121 5.76 21.60 -8.12
CA PRO A 121 4.49 22.25 -7.81
C PRO A 121 3.31 21.47 -8.40
N GLY A 122 2.34 21.15 -7.54
CA GLY A 122 1.17 20.34 -7.88
C GLY A 122 -0.06 21.17 -8.18
N ILE A 123 -1.21 20.50 -8.20
CA ILE A 123 -2.51 21.09 -8.55
C ILE A 123 -3.12 22.00 -7.46
N MET A 124 -2.59 21.97 -6.23
CA MET A 124 -3.11 22.71 -5.06
C MET A 124 -4.64 22.59 -4.91
N THR A 125 -5.17 21.38 -5.16
CA THR A 125 -6.61 21.13 -5.26
C THR A 125 -7.05 20.06 -4.27
N TRP A 126 -8.25 20.23 -3.71
CA TRP A 126 -8.88 19.26 -2.82
C TRP A 126 -9.51 18.12 -3.62
N VAL A 127 -9.15 16.89 -3.29
CA VAL A 127 -9.56 15.67 -4.00
C VAL A 127 -10.17 14.67 -3.03
N ASP A 128 -11.26 14.03 -3.43
CA ASP A 128 -11.98 12.99 -2.67
C ASP A 128 -11.05 11.80 -2.36
N LYS A 129 -11.01 11.38 -1.10
CA LYS A 129 -10.21 10.22 -0.65
C LYS A 129 -10.60 8.92 -1.36
N ASP A 130 -11.86 8.76 -1.73
CA ASP A 130 -12.35 7.50 -2.32
C ASP A 130 -11.77 7.22 -3.71
N ILE A 131 -11.36 8.27 -4.43
CA ILE A 131 -10.79 8.16 -5.78
C ILE A 131 -9.25 8.12 -5.78
N LEU A 132 -8.64 8.10 -4.59
CA LEU A 132 -7.20 8.02 -4.43
C LEU A 132 -6.76 6.59 -4.16
N GLU A 133 -5.57 6.26 -4.65
CA GLU A 133 -4.87 5.03 -4.37
C GLU A 133 -3.51 5.38 -3.75
N PRO A 134 -3.19 4.89 -2.54
CA PRO A 134 -1.88 5.11 -1.96
C PRO A 134 -0.82 4.36 -2.77
N ILE A 135 0.25 5.07 -3.10
CA ILE A 135 1.43 4.48 -3.73
C ILE A 135 2.46 4.27 -2.65
N LYS A 136 2.80 3.00 -2.39
CA LYS A 136 3.99 2.69 -1.61
C LYS A 136 5.19 2.88 -2.52
N LYS A 137 6.08 3.80 -2.13
CA LYS A 137 7.40 3.90 -2.75
C LYS A 137 8.12 2.59 -2.47
N GLU A 138 8.40 1.80 -3.50
CA GLU A 138 9.31 0.67 -3.38
C GLU A 138 10.69 1.27 -3.08
N GLU A 139 11.12 1.16 -1.83
CA GLU A 139 12.46 1.56 -1.47
C GLU A 139 13.43 0.67 -2.22
N GLN A 140 14.33 1.29 -2.99
CA GLN A 140 15.36 0.56 -3.70
C GLN A 140 16.42 0.15 -2.68
N LEU A 141 16.29 -1.08 -2.16
CA LEU A 141 17.22 -1.59 -1.18
C LEU A 141 18.55 -1.97 -1.82
N TYR A 142 19.62 -1.39 -1.28
CA TYR A 142 20.99 -1.73 -1.65
C TYR A 142 21.47 -2.91 -0.81
N PHE A 143 22.05 -3.88 -1.49
CA PHE A 143 22.62 -5.06 -0.87
C PHE A 143 24.14 -5.02 -1.00
N VAL A 144 24.86 -5.23 0.10
CA VAL A 144 26.29 -5.49 0.04
C VAL A 144 26.52 -6.98 -0.17
N GLN A 145 27.31 -7.34 -1.19
CA GLN A 145 27.72 -8.72 -1.42
C GLN A 145 28.92 -9.05 -0.53
N VAL A 146 28.72 -10.00 0.37
CA VAL A 146 29.71 -10.42 1.37
C VAL A 146 30.44 -11.71 1.00
N GLY A 147 29.95 -12.43 -0.01
CA GLY A 147 30.59 -13.65 -0.51
C GLY A 147 29.80 -14.29 -1.65
N ALA A 148 30.51 -15.02 -2.50
CA ALA A 148 29.95 -15.90 -3.53
C ALA A 148 30.42 -17.32 -3.24
N PHE A 149 29.51 -18.20 -2.86
CA PHE A 149 29.82 -19.58 -2.48
C PHE A 149 29.28 -20.54 -3.53
N ARG A 150 30.08 -21.56 -3.87
CA ARG A 150 29.63 -22.64 -4.75
C ARG A 150 28.72 -23.63 -4.03
N GLU A 151 28.83 -23.69 -2.71
CA GLU A 151 28.09 -24.61 -1.84
C GLU A 151 27.23 -23.85 -0.84
N LYS A 152 25.98 -24.31 -0.69
CA LYS A 152 24.95 -23.67 0.13
C LYS A 152 25.26 -23.69 1.63
N GLU A 153 25.98 -24.70 2.09
CA GLU A 153 26.35 -24.84 3.51
C GLU A 153 27.31 -23.73 3.94
N ASN A 154 28.28 -23.40 3.08
CA ASN A 154 29.22 -22.29 3.31
C ASN A 154 28.49 -20.93 3.32
N ALA A 155 27.51 -20.75 2.44
CA ALA A 155 26.66 -19.55 2.45
C ALA A 155 25.83 -19.42 3.74
N LYS A 156 25.26 -20.53 4.24
CA LYS A 156 24.52 -20.55 5.51
C LYS A 156 25.42 -20.23 6.71
N ALA A 157 26.63 -20.79 6.77
CA ALA A 157 27.58 -20.52 7.84
C ALA A 157 27.96 -19.02 7.88
N MET A 158 28.12 -18.38 6.72
CA MET A 158 28.37 -16.94 6.63
C MET A 158 27.17 -16.10 7.08
N VAL A 159 25.95 -16.49 6.69
CA VAL A 159 24.70 -15.84 7.17
C VAL A 159 24.59 -15.91 8.69
N GLU A 160 24.90 -17.06 9.29
CA GLU A 160 24.82 -17.23 10.75
C GLU A 160 25.83 -16.36 11.48
N LYS A 161 27.07 -16.28 10.98
CA LYS A 161 28.10 -15.37 11.51
C LYS A 161 27.63 -13.91 11.45
N LEU A 162 27.10 -13.47 10.31
CA LEU A 162 26.62 -12.10 10.14
C LEU A 162 25.43 -11.79 11.06
N LYS A 163 24.50 -12.74 11.24
CA LYS A 163 23.39 -12.59 12.18
C LYS A 163 23.85 -12.50 13.64
N LYS A 164 24.90 -13.23 14.03
CA LYS A 164 25.49 -13.12 15.39
C LYS A 164 26.09 -11.74 15.66
N VAL A 165 26.65 -11.10 14.63
CA VAL A 165 27.17 -9.72 14.72
C VAL A 165 26.06 -8.68 14.63
N GLY A 166 24.82 -9.08 14.30
CA GLY A 166 23.65 -8.21 14.25
C GLY A 166 23.25 -7.74 12.84
N PHE A 167 23.85 -8.30 11.78
CA PHE A 167 23.50 -7.98 10.40
C PHE A 167 22.48 -8.97 9.81
N GLU A 168 21.46 -8.47 9.11
CA GLU A 168 20.40 -9.30 8.52
C GLU A 168 20.80 -9.83 7.13
N ALA A 169 21.24 -11.10 7.04
CA ALA A 169 21.72 -11.73 5.80
C ALA A 169 20.71 -12.69 5.14
N ILE A 170 20.62 -12.61 3.81
CA ILE A 170 19.80 -13.40 2.88
C ILE A 170 20.70 -14.08 1.81
N ILE A 171 20.33 -15.28 1.39
CA ILE A 171 21.01 -15.99 0.28
C ILE A 171 20.19 -15.77 -0.99
N LYS A 172 20.79 -15.17 -2.02
CA LYS A 172 20.22 -15.08 -3.37
C LYS A 172 20.82 -16.18 -4.26
N LYS A 173 19.96 -16.85 -5.02
CA LYS A 173 20.32 -17.83 -6.05
C LYS A 173 20.74 -17.16 -7.34
#